data_AF-D6X4H7-F1
#
_entry.id   AF-D6X4H7-F1
#
_cell.length_a   1.000
_cell.length_b   1.000
_cell.length_c   1.000
_cell.angle_alpha   90.00
_cell.angle_beta   90.00
_cell.angle_gamma   90.00
#
_symmetry.space_group_name_H-M   'P 1'
#
loop_
_entity.id
_entity.type
_entity.pdbx_description
1 polymer ?
#
loop_
_entity_poly.entity_id
_entity_poly.type
_entity_poly.pdbx_seq_one_letter_code
_entity_poly.pdbx_strand_id
1 'polypeptide(L)'
;MKIVLICVLIGLVVAKQQKQDTLDEEKEKMKKWTQECIQESGVTSEILQQLRNQKRVEDPKLKEYTFCTFKKNGFMNEDGKLQYDVIKSTLMKVSGSEEEANKVVKDCVVEKSTPQDTAFETVDCWYRYKKN
;
A
#
# COMPACT_ATOMS: atom_id res chain seq x y z
N MET A 1 37.17 8.61 -35.19
CA MET A 1 36.02 9.49 -34.90
C MET A 1 34.63 8.88 -35.14
N LYS A 2 34.47 7.56 -35.34
CA LYS A 2 33.14 6.91 -35.43
C LYS A 2 32.77 6.05 -34.21
N ILE A 3 33.76 5.69 -33.38
CA ILE A 3 33.57 4.80 -32.21
C ILE A 3 33.06 5.57 -30.97
N VAL A 4 33.38 6.87 -30.84
CA VAL A 4 32.97 7.70 -29.69
C VAL A 4 31.46 8.02 -29.72
N LEU A 5 30.84 8.09 -30.90
CA LEU A 5 29.40 8.36 -31.06
C LEU A 5 28.50 7.17 -30.68
N ILE A 6 29.03 5.94 -30.74
CA ILE A 6 28.25 4.72 -30.44
C ILE A 6 28.11 4.52 -28.93
N CYS A 7 29.13 4.87 -28.14
CA CYS A 7 29.08 4.73 -26.67
C CYS A 7 28.09 5.70 -26.00
N VAL A 8 27.86 6.88 -26.58
CA VAL A 8 26.93 7.89 -26.04
C VAL A 8 25.46 7.47 -26.22
N LEU A 9 25.14 6.70 -27.26
CA LEU A 9 23.78 6.20 -27.49
C LEU A 9 23.42 5.01 -26.59
N ILE A 10 24.40 4.20 -26.19
CA ILE A 10 24.17 3.06 -25.28
C ILE A 10 23.95 3.53 -23.84
N GLY A 11 24.61 4.62 -23.42
CA GLY A 11 24.47 5.17 -22.06
C GLY A 11 23.06 5.69 -21.70
N LEU A 12 22.23 6.04 -22.68
CA LEU A 12 20.86 6.53 -22.44
C LEU A 12 19.81 5.42 -22.32
N VAL A 13 20.12 4.19 -22.73
CA VAL A 13 19.17 3.06 -22.64
C VAL A 13 19.21 2.42 -21.25
N VAL A 14 20.38 2.39 -20.60
CA VAL A 14 20.57 1.69 -19.32
C VAL A 14 19.80 2.34 -18.16
N ALA A 15 19.63 3.66 -18.16
CA ALA A 15 18.89 4.38 -17.10
C ALA A 15 17.37 4.12 -17.11
N LYS A 16 16.81 3.66 -18.24
CA LYS A 16 15.38 3.32 -18.33
C LYS A 16 15.09 1.86 -17.96
N GLN A 17 16.06 0.96 -18.16
CA GLN A 17 15.91 -0.47 -17.86
C GLN A 17 15.69 -0.71 -16.36
N GLN A 18 16.50 -0.06 -15.52
CA GLN A 18 16.54 -0.31 -14.08
C GLN A 18 15.26 0.10 -13.32
N LYS A 19 14.49 1.08 -13.84
CA LYS A 19 13.20 1.48 -13.24
C LYS A 19 12.05 0.53 -13.57
N GLN A 20 12.13 -0.16 -14.71
CA GLN A 20 11.07 -1.06 -15.16
C GLN A 20 11.11 -2.36 -14.37
N ASP A 21 12.32 -2.92 -14.21
CA ASP A 21 12.53 -4.16 -13.47
C ASP A 21 12.05 -4.04 -12.01
N THR A 22 12.33 -2.92 -11.34
CA THR A 22 11.88 -2.67 -9.95
C THR A 22 10.36 -2.54 -9.81
N LEU A 23 9.69 -1.98 -10.83
CA LEU A 23 8.25 -1.78 -10.79
C LEU A 23 7.50 -3.11 -10.94
N ASP A 24 8.01 -4.00 -11.77
CA ASP A 24 7.40 -5.31 -11.98
C ASP A 24 7.63 -6.24 -10.78
N GLU A 25 8.78 -6.15 -10.12
CA GLU A 25 9.04 -6.82 -8.84
C GLU A 25 8.08 -6.36 -7.72
N GLU A 26 7.84 -5.05 -7.59
CA GLU A 26 6.88 -4.52 -6.61
C GLU A 26 5.45 -4.99 -6.90
N LYS A 27 5.03 -5.01 -8.18
CA LYS A 27 3.72 -5.51 -8.57
C LYS A 27 3.54 -6.99 -8.24
N GLU A 28 4.51 -7.83 -8.55
CA GLU A 28 4.43 -9.27 -8.25
C GLU A 28 4.41 -9.52 -6.75
N LYS A 29 5.19 -8.75 -5.98
CA LYS A 29 5.15 -8.79 -4.52
C LYS A 29 3.78 -8.41 -3.96
N MET A 30 3.17 -7.34 -4.46
CA MET A 30 1.82 -6.92 -4.05
C MET A 30 0.74 -7.93 -4.43
N LYS A 31 0.83 -8.54 -5.61
CA LYS A 31 -0.06 -9.63 -6.03
C LYS A 31 0.06 -10.82 -5.09
N LYS A 32 1.29 -11.26 -4.79
CA LYS A 32 1.55 -12.37 -3.87
C LYS A 32 0.94 -12.11 -2.50
N TRP A 33 1.22 -10.95 -1.90
CA TRP A 33 0.65 -10.57 -0.60
C TRP A 33 -0.87 -10.50 -0.61
N THR A 34 -1.45 -9.98 -1.69
CA THR A 34 -2.91 -9.95 -1.85
C THR A 34 -3.49 -11.35 -1.84
N GLN A 35 -2.91 -12.30 -2.57
CA GLN A 35 -3.37 -13.69 -2.60
C GLN A 35 -3.22 -14.38 -1.24
N GLU A 36 -2.08 -14.20 -0.58
CA GLU A 36 -1.84 -14.73 0.78
C GLU A 36 -2.90 -14.22 1.76
N CYS A 37 -3.17 -12.91 1.76
CA CYS A 37 -4.16 -12.33 2.67
C CYS A 37 -5.60 -12.72 2.32
N ILE A 38 -5.93 -12.97 1.03
CA ILE A 38 -7.22 -13.55 0.64
C ILE A 38 -7.38 -14.95 1.23
N GLN A 39 -6.33 -15.78 1.11
CA GLN A 39 -6.34 -17.14 1.63
C GLN A 39 -6.44 -17.18 3.16
N GLU A 40 -5.70 -16.31 3.86
CA GLU A 40 -5.69 -16.24 5.33
C GLU A 40 -7.02 -15.75 5.89
N SER A 41 -7.59 -14.69 5.32
CA SER A 41 -8.84 -14.11 5.81
C SER A 41 -10.10 -14.83 5.35
N GLY A 42 -10.05 -15.55 4.22
CA GLY A 42 -11.21 -16.14 3.56
C GLY A 42 -12.19 -15.09 3.00
N VAL A 43 -11.76 -13.84 2.82
CA VAL A 43 -12.57 -12.76 2.26
C VAL A 43 -12.97 -13.08 0.81
N THR A 44 -14.20 -12.74 0.43
CA THR A 44 -14.68 -13.00 -0.93
C THR A 44 -14.24 -11.90 -1.90
N SER A 45 -14.14 -12.26 -3.18
CA SER A 45 -13.86 -11.30 -4.25
C SER A 45 -14.91 -10.19 -4.33
N GLU A 46 -16.16 -10.49 -4.00
CA GLU A 46 -17.28 -9.55 -3.93
C GLU A 46 -17.05 -8.49 -2.85
N ILE A 47 -16.72 -8.89 -1.61
CA ILE A 47 -16.44 -7.95 -0.51
C ILE A 47 -15.24 -7.07 -0.86
N LEU A 48 -14.18 -7.65 -1.45
CA LEU A 48 -13.04 -6.87 -1.91
C LEU A 48 -13.39 -5.91 -3.05
N GLN A 49 -14.32 -6.28 -3.93
CA GLN A 49 -14.81 -5.38 -4.97
C GLN A 49 -15.60 -4.22 -4.37
N GLN A 50 -16.40 -4.47 -3.33
CA GLN A 50 -17.10 -3.42 -2.60
C GLN A 50 -16.12 -2.45 -1.93
N LEU A 51 -15.07 -2.96 -1.27
CA LEU A 51 -13.99 -2.12 -0.72
C LEU A 51 -13.32 -1.27 -1.82
N ARG A 52 -12.95 -1.87 -2.96
CA ARG A 52 -12.35 -1.14 -4.10
C ARG A 52 -13.29 -0.07 -4.68
N ASN A 53 -14.59 -0.33 -4.66
CA ASN A 53 -15.63 0.62 -5.04
C ASN A 53 -15.97 1.62 -3.92
N GLN A 54 -15.15 1.68 -2.87
CA GLN A 54 -15.30 2.60 -1.74
C GLN A 54 -16.66 2.46 -1.03
N LYS A 55 -17.26 1.27 -1.09
CA LYS A 55 -18.44 0.92 -0.30
C LYS A 55 -17.95 0.37 1.04
N ARG A 56 -18.35 1.00 2.14
CA ARG A 56 -18.05 0.48 3.48
C ARG A 56 -18.85 -0.80 3.70
N VAL A 57 -18.13 -1.86 4.02
CA VAL A 57 -18.69 -3.18 4.35
C VAL A 57 -18.06 -3.59 5.66
N GLU A 58 -18.88 -3.81 6.69
CA GLU A 58 -18.39 -4.30 7.97
C GLU A 58 -18.45 -5.82 7.97
N ASP A 59 -17.35 -6.44 7.56
CA ASP A 59 -17.20 -7.90 7.52
C ASP A 59 -15.94 -8.32 8.29
N PRO A 60 -16.03 -9.28 9.23
CA PRO A 60 -14.87 -9.74 10.00
C PRO A 60 -13.71 -10.22 9.12
N LYS A 61 -13.98 -10.88 8.00
CA LYS A 61 -12.96 -11.35 7.05
C LYS A 61 -12.32 -10.19 6.31
N LEU A 62 -13.08 -9.13 6.03
CA LEU A 62 -12.48 -7.91 5.48
C LEU A 62 -11.53 -7.25 6.47
N LYS A 63 -11.88 -7.24 7.76
CA LYS A 63 -10.98 -6.72 8.81
C LYS A 63 -9.70 -7.55 8.91
N GLU A 64 -9.80 -8.87 8.91
CA GLU A 64 -8.64 -9.77 8.86
C GLU A 64 -7.80 -9.57 7.60
N TYR A 65 -8.43 -9.38 6.44
CA TYR A 65 -7.73 -9.06 5.19
C TYR A 65 -6.94 -7.75 5.31
N THR A 66 -7.57 -6.68 5.83
CA THR A 66 -6.88 -5.39 6.03
C THR A 66 -5.74 -5.50 7.05
N PHE A 67 -5.91 -6.30 8.10
CA PHE A 67 -4.86 -6.55 9.07
C PHE A 67 -3.65 -7.29 8.47
N CYS A 68 -3.90 -8.39 7.76
CA CYS A 68 -2.85 -9.13 7.06
C CYS A 68 -2.08 -8.21 6.09
N THR A 69 -2.79 -7.42 5.28
CA THR A 69 -2.13 -6.48 4.36
C THR A 69 -1.32 -5.39 5.08
N PHE A 70 -1.79 -4.89 6.22
CA PHE A 70 -1.03 -3.95 7.05
C PHE A 70 0.28 -4.56 7.55
N LYS A 71 0.25 -5.81 8.03
CA LYS A 71 1.46 -6.53 8.44
C LYS A 71 2.44 -6.71 7.28
N LYS A 72 1.96 -7.17 6.12
CA LYS A 72 2.82 -7.39 4.94
C LYS A 72 3.51 -6.10 4.48
N ASN A 73 2.79 -4.97 4.50
CA ASN A 73 3.34 -3.66 4.16
C ASN A 73 4.24 -3.06 5.27
N GLY A 74 4.32 -3.68 6.45
CA GLY A 74 5.05 -3.14 7.59
C GLY A 74 4.36 -1.95 8.26
N PHE A 75 3.08 -1.73 8.00
CA PHE A 75 2.27 -0.70 8.66
C PHE A 75 1.87 -1.10 10.07
N MET A 76 1.87 -2.40 10.36
CA MET A 76 1.78 -2.95 11.70
C MET A 76 2.88 -3.98 11.92
N ASN A 77 3.39 -4.06 13.14
CA ASN A 77 4.27 -5.14 13.56
C ASN A 77 3.46 -6.39 13.99
N GLU A 78 4.15 -7.43 14.44
CA GLU A 78 3.54 -8.70 14.87
C GLU A 78 2.60 -8.53 16.09
N ASP A 79 2.85 -7.53 16.94
CA ASP A 79 2.01 -7.19 18.10
C ASP A 79 0.78 -6.34 17.72
N GLY A 80 0.59 -6.05 16.42
CA GLY A 80 -0.52 -5.22 15.93
C GLY A 80 -0.34 -3.72 16.18
N LYS A 81 0.88 -3.26 16.48
CA LYS A 81 1.21 -1.85 16.69
C LYS A 81 1.55 -1.14 15.41
N LEU A 82 0.92 0.03 15.21
CA LEU A 82 1.10 0.88 14.04
C LEU A 82 2.54 1.38 13.94
N GLN A 83 3.11 1.29 12.74
CA GLN A 83 4.44 1.79 12.39
C GLN A 83 4.27 3.14 11.68
N TYR A 84 4.06 4.19 12.46
CA TYR A 84 3.70 5.53 11.95
C TYR A 84 4.69 6.08 10.92
N ASP A 85 6.00 5.89 11.12
CA ASP A 85 7.01 6.37 10.18
C ASP A 85 6.94 5.68 8.82
N VAL A 86 6.65 4.37 8.81
CA VAL A 86 6.49 3.59 7.57
C VAL A 86 5.23 4.03 6.83
N ILE A 87 4.14 4.26 7.56
CA ILE A 87 2.87 4.74 7.01
C ILE A 87 3.05 6.15 6.43
N LYS A 88 3.64 7.08 7.19
CA LYS A 88 3.92 8.45 6.74
C LYS A 88 4.79 8.44 5.48
N SER A 89 5.89 7.70 5.48
CA SER A 89 6.79 7.58 4.33
C SER A 89 6.06 7.06 3.09
N THR A 90 5.18 6.08 3.25
CA THR A 90 4.36 5.56 2.15
C THR A 90 3.37 6.60 1.65
N LEU A 91 2.66 7.29 2.54
CA LEU A 91 1.72 8.35 2.17
C LEU A 91 2.42 9.53 1.48
N MET A 92 3.64 9.89 1.89
CA MET A 92 4.46 10.91 1.23
C MET A 92 4.82 10.50 -0.20
N LYS A 93 5.19 9.23 -0.43
CA LYS A 93 5.49 8.71 -1.77
C LYS A 93 4.26 8.72 -2.68
N VAL A 94 3.07 8.48 -2.12
CA VAL A 94 1.81 8.42 -2.88
C VAL A 94 1.26 9.83 -3.19
N SER A 95 1.27 10.73 -2.22
CA SER A 95 0.75 12.10 -2.37
C SER A 95 1.74 13.07 -3.01
N GLY A 96 3.04 12.82 -2.86
CA GLY A 96 4.09 13.79 -3.18
C GLY A 96 4.15 14.98 -2.21
N SER A 97 3.42 14.95 -1.09
CA SER A 97 3.31 16.04 -0.12
C SER A 97 3.50 15.55 1.31
N GLU A 98 4.49 16.10 2.00
CA GLU A 98 4.68 15.83 3.43
C GLU A 98 3.53 16.38 4.27
N GLU A 99 3.02 17.56 3.93
CA GLU A 99 1.90 18.18 4.62
C GLU A 99 0.65 17.29 4.55
N GLU A 100 0.33 16.81 3.36
CA GLU A 100 -0.82 15.92 3.16
C GLU A 100 -0.63 14.59 3.89
N ALA A 101 0.57 13.99 3.81
CA ALA A 101 0.86 12.77 4.55
C ALA A 101 0.72 12.95 6.07
N ASN A 102 1.23 14.06 6.63
CA ASN A 102 1.08 14.36 8.05
C ASN A 102 -0.39 14.52 8.44
N LYS A 103 -1.18 15.18 7.59
CA LYS A 103 -2.62 15.35 7.81
C LYS A 103 -3.36 14.01 7.80
N VAL A 104 -3.11 13.18 6.80
CA VAL A 104 -3.72 11.83 6.71
C VAL A 104 -3.30 10.95 7.88
N VAL A 105 -2.03 10.98 8.30
CA VAL A 105 -1.58 10.23 9.49
C VAL A 105 -2.34 10.68 10.73
N LYS A 106 -2.43 11.99 10.96
CA LYS A 106 -3.13 12.56 12.11
C LYS A 106 -4.62 12.18 12.13
N ASP A 107 -5.28 12.24 10.98
CA ASP A 107 -6.74 12.13 10.89
C ASP A 107 -7.21 10.66 10.77
N CYS A 108 -6.40 9.78 10.16
CA CYS A 108 -6.83 8.42 9.81
C CYS A 108 -6.10 7.29 10.56
N VAL A 109 -4.87 7.51 11.05
CA VAL A 109 -4.03 6.44 11.61
C VAL A 109 -4.20 6.43 13.13
N VAL A 110 -5.32 5.88 13.60
CA VAL A 110 -5.75 5.93 15.01
C VAL A 110 -6.03 4.52 15.53
N GLU A 111 -5.33 4.11 16.59
CA GLU A 111 -5.57 2.82 17.26
C GLU A 111 -7.03 2.66 17.70
N LYS A 112 -7.58 1.46 17.48
CA LYS A 112 -8.92 1.02 17.89
C LYS A 112 -8.79 -0.11 18.90
N SER A 113 -9.93 -0.67 19.30
CA SER A 113 -10.01 -1.76 20.28
C SER A 113 -9.21 -2.99 19.87
N THR A 114 -9.09 -3.26 18.57
CA THR A 114 -8.30 -4.39 18.04
C THR A 114 -7.38 -3.93 16.90
N PRO A 115 -6.27 -4.63 16.63
CA PRO A 115 -5.44 -4.38 15.45
C PRO A 115 -6.23 -4.49 14.13
N GLN A 116 -7.16 -5.43 14.05
CA GLN A 116 -8.03 -5.62 12.88
C GLN A 116 -8.96 -4.43 12.65
N ASP A 117 -9.60 -3.93 13.71
CA ASP A 117 -10.43 -2.71 13.63
C ASP A 117 -9.56 -1.51 13.27
N THR A 118 -8.34 -1.43 13.81
CA THR A 118 -7.39 -0.35 13.50
C THR A 118 -7.03 -0.33 12.02
N ALA A 119 -6.66 -1.49 11.45
CA ALA A 119 -6.31 -1.60 10.04
C ALA A 119 -7.51 -1.26 9.14
N PHE A 120 -8.68 -1.81 9.45
CA PHE A 120 -9.92 -1.57 8.70
C PHE A 120 -10.32 -0.09 8.70
N GLU A 121 -10.39 0.55 9.88
CA GLU A 121 -10.77 1.96 9.98
C GLU A 121 -9.75 2.89 9.33
N THR A 122 -8.47 2.54 9.37
CA THR A 122 -7.43 3.30 8.69
C THR A 122 -7.63 3.29 7.17
N VAL A 123 -7.85 2.10 6.58
CA VAL A 123 -8.10 1.95 5.13
C VAL A 123 -9.37 2.68 4.70
N ASP A 124 -10.46 2.50 5.44
CA ASP A 124 -11.73 3.14 5.14
C ASP A 124 -11.62 4.68 5.24
N CYS A 125 -10.85 5.19 6.21
CA CYS A 125 -10.55 6.61 6.30
C CYS A 125 -9.73 7.13 5.11
N TRP A 126 -8.70 6.39 4.66
CA TRP A 126 -7.94 6.78 3.47
C TRP A 126 -8.81 6.87 2.21
N TYR A 127 -9.74 5.94 2.01
CA TYR A 127 -10.68 5.98 0.89
C TYR A 127 -11.61 7.21 0.97
N ARG A 128 -12.09 7.56 2.17
CA ARG A 128 -12.87 8.79 2.37
C ARG A 128 -12.04 10.05 2.15
N TYR A 129 -10.79 10.08 2.62
CA TYR A 129 -9.90 11.22 2.47
C TYR A 129 -9.64 11.53 0.99
N LYS A 130 -9.37 10.51 0.16
CA LYS A 130 -9.15 10.65 -1.28
C LYS A 130 -10.38 11.18 -2.05
N LYS A 131 -11.57 11.08 -1.49
CA LYS A 131 -12.81 11.59 -2.12
C LYS A 131 -12.98 13.10 -1.92
N ASN A 132 -12.36 13.67 -0.89
CA ASN A 132 -12.42 15.09 -0.56
C ASN A 132 -11.35 15.88 -1.32
#